data_AF-A0A9X0CX98-F1
#
_entry.id   AF-A0A9X0CX98-F1
#
_cell.length_a   1.000
_cell.length_b   1.000
_cell.length_c   1.000
_cell.angle_alpha   90.00
_cell.angle_beta   90.00
_cell.angle_gamma   90.00
#
_symmetry.space_group_name_H-M   'P 1'
#
loop_
_entity.id
_entity.type
_entity.pdbx_description
1 polymer ?
#
loop_
_entity_poly.entity_id
_entity_poly.type
_entity_poly.pdbx_seq_one_letter_code
_entity_poly.pdbx_strand_id
1 'polypeptide(L)'
;MKRRMTPGPDQFLSIGAGETVSSTFDVSDAYDMTKAGAYSIAADLYLEYAVGSVKGMNVPGKPGIQKKITHLSSPAVRFQVARRGSFKRTLGQRARSLEREN
;
A
#
# COMPACT_ATOMS: atom_id res chain seq x y z
N MET A 1 -10.77 8.21 16.41
CA MET A 1 -9.99 7.01 16.01
C MET A 1 -10.78 5.77 16.35
N LYS A 2 -11.05 4.89 15.38
CA LYS A 2 -11.73 3.61 15.62
C LYS A 2 -10.71 2.63 16.22
N ARG A 3 -10.96 2.13 17.43
CA ARG A 3 -10.16 1.08 18.05
C ARG A 3 -10.37 -0.21 17.23
N ARG A 4 -9.30 -0.79 16.69
CA ARG A 4 -9.37 -2.10 16.04
C ARG A 4 -9.37 -3.18 17.12
N MET A 5 -10.24 -4.18 16.99
CA MET A 5 -10.16 -5.39 17.81
C MET A 5 -8.91 -6.18 17.41
N THR A 6 -8.39 -7.00 18.33
CA THR A 6 -7.28 -7.91 18.04
C THR A 6 -7.64 -8.80 16.85
N PRO A 7 -6.82 -8.87 15.79
CA PRO A 7 -7.19 -9.59 14.59
C PRO A 7 -7.31 -11.10 14.86
N GLY A 8 -8.38 -11.68 14.32
CA GLY A 8 -8.63 -13.12 14.32
C GLY A 8 -7.75 -13.87 13.31
N PRO A 9 -7.65 -15.21 13.43
CA PRO A 9 -6.96 -16.08 12.49
C PRO A 9 -7.15 -15.82 10.99
N ASP A 10 -8.41 -15.61 10.62
CA ASP A 10 -8.93 -15.40 9.27
C ASP A 10 -8.66 -13.98 8.74
N GLN A 11 -8.18 -13.08 9.61
CA GLN A 11 -7.89 -11.69 9.28
C GLN A 11 -6.41 -11.46 8.93
N PHE A 12 -5.61 -12.53 8.89
CA PHE A 12 -4.22 -12.49 8.44
C PHE A 12 -4.09 -12.96 6.99
N LEU A 13 -3.32 -12.21 6.20
CA LEU A 13 -2.85 -12.68 4.90
C LEU A 13 -1.69 -13.66 5.11
N SER A 14 -1.79 -14.87 4.56
CA SER A 14 -0.68 -15.83 4.56
C SER A 14 0.25 -15.53 3.38
N ILE A 15 1.53 -15.32 3.67
CA ILE A 15 2.56 -15.01 2.67
C ILE A 15 3.63 -16.09 2.74
N GLY A 16 3.87 -16.78 1.63
CA GLY A 16 4.91 -17.79 1.50
C GLY A 16 6.32 -17.19 1.53
N ALA A 17 7.32 -18.03 1.83
CA ALA A 17 8.71 -17.60 1.75
C ALA A 17 9.08 -17.22 0.30
N GLY A 18 9.62 -16.02 0.11
CA GLY A 18 9.95 -15.48 -1.21
C GLY A 18 8.75 -14.93 -2.00
N GLU A 19 7.53 -15.03 -1.47
CA GLU A 19 6.35 -14.45 -2.10
C GLU A 19 6.34 -12.92 -1.92
N THR A 20 5.90 -12.21 -2.96
CA THR A 20 5.75 -10.75 -2.94
C THR A 20 4.28 -10.38 -2.88
N VAL A 21 3.93 -9.47 -1.97
CA VAL A 21 2.60 -8.85 -1.91
C VAL A 21 2.69 -7.43 -2.45
N SER A 22 1.81 -7.09 -3.38
CA SER A 22 1.69 -5.75 -3.94
C SER A 22 0.27 -5.22 -3.78
N SER A 23 0.15 -3.91 -3.54
CA SER A 23 -1.14 -3.24 -3.44
C SER A 23 -1.01 -1.82 -3.96
N THR A 24 -2.08 -1.34 -4.59
CA THR A 24 -2.19 0.01 -5.14
C THR A 24 -3.25 0.77 -4.36
N PHE A 25 -2.90 1.97 -3.89
CA PHE A 25 -3.81 2.83 -3.15
C PHE A 25 -4.01 4.14 -3.91
N ASP A 26 -5.25 4.59 -4.03
CA ASP A 26 -5.53 5.98 -4.41
C ASP A 26 -5.34 6.86 -3.17
N VAL A 27 -4.37 7.77 -3.25
CA VAL A 27 -4.05 8.70 -2.15
C VAL A 27 -4.88 9.97 -2.23
N SER A 28 -5.56 10.25 -3.34
CA SER A 28 -6.31 11.49 -3.53
C SER A 28 -7.59 11.57 -2.70
N ASP A 29 -8.11 10.42 -2.25
CA ASP A 29 -9.25 10.35 -1.32
C ASP A 29 -8.88 10.79 0.10
N ALA A 30 -7.63 10.55 0.50
CA ALA A 30 -7.15 10.83 1.85
C ALA A 30 -6.38 12.15 1.96
N TYR A 31 -5.84 12.64 0.84
CA TYR A 31 -5.00 13.84 0.79
C TYR A 31 -5.47 14.79 -0.31
N ASP A 32 -5.59 16.08 0.02
CA ASP A 32 -5.93 17.11 -0.96
C ASP A 32 -4.79 17.30 -1.98
N MET A 33 -4.95 16.67 -3.13
CA MET A 33 -4.06 16.76 -4.28
C MET A 33 -4.61 17.68 -5.38
N THR A 34 -5.60 18.54 -5.08
CA THR A 34 -6.22 19.42 -6.08
C THR A 34 -5.36 20.64 -6.41
N LYS A 35 -4.42 20.98 -5.52
CA LYS A 35 -3.54 22.14 -5.67
C LYS A 35 -2.33 21.78 -6.54
N ALA A 36 -1.96 22.70 -7.41
CA ALA A 36 -0.72 22.55 -8.16
C ALA A 36 0.48 22.74 -7.22
N GLY A 37 1.51 21.91 -7.35
CA GLY A 37 2.66 21.94 -6.46
C GLY A 37 3.57 20.73 -6.57
N ALA A 38 4.68 20.78 -5.83
CA ALA A 38 5.54 19.63 -5.63
C ALA A 38 5.02 18.81 -4.44
N TYR A 39 4.81 17.52 -4.67
CA TYR A 39 4.34 16.57 -3.68
C TYR A 39 5.38 15.47 -3.48
N SER A 40 5.34 14.84 -2.30
CA SER A 40 6.14 13.67 -1.98
C SER A 40 5.25 12.64 -1.27
N ILE A 41 5.37 11.38 -1.65
CA ILE A 41 4.67 10.26 -1.00
C ILE A 41 5.71 9.27 -0.48
N ALA A 42 5.55 8.85 0.77
CA ALA A 42 6.26 7.72 1.37
C ALA A 42 5.22 6.82 2.05
N ALA A 43 5.54 5.53 2.17
CA ALA A 43 4.72 4.57 2.89
C ALA A 43 5.41 4.19 4.20
N ASP A 44 4.72 4.41 5.32
CA ASP A 44 5.11 3.95 6.65
C ASP A 44 4.05 2.96 7.13
N LEU A 45 4.48 1.72 7.37
CA LEU A 45 3.61 0.58 7.61
C LEU A 45 4.04 -0.15 8.88
N TYR A 46 3.09 -0.42 9.77
CA TYR A 46 3.30 -1.32 10.90
C TYR A 46 2.65 -2.67 10.56
N LEU A 47 3.48 -3.69 10.40
CA LEU A 47 3.04 -5.05 10.12
C LEU A 47 3.04 -5.87 11.40
N GLU A 48 1.87 -6.32 11.83
CA GLU A 48 1.73 -7.40 12.79
C GLU A 48 1.81 -8.73 12.02
N TYR A 49 2.80 -9.56 12.35
CA TYR A 49 2.99 -10.85 11.70
C TYR A 49 3.24 -11.97 12.70
N ALA A 50 2.91 -13.17 12.25
CA ALA A 50 3.05 -14.43 12.97
C ALA A 50 4.16 -15.25 12.31
N VAL A 51 5.14 -15.74 13.08
CA VAL A 51 6.13 -16.70 12.55
C VAL A 51 5.71 -18.11 12.96
N GLY A 52 5.36 -18.95 11.99
CA GLY A 52 5.00 -20.35 12.23
C GLY A 52 3.77 -20.83 11.45
N SER A 53 3.30 -22.04 11.75
CA SER A 53 2.12 -22.62 11.10
C SER A 53 0.83 -21.99 11.62
N VAL A 54 0.05 -21.39 10.71
CA VAL A 54 -1.30 -20.90 10.97
C VAL A 54 -2.32 -22.06 11.08
N LYS A 55 -1.97 -23.24 10.52
CA LYS A 55 -2.71 -24.50 10.69
C LYS A 55 -2.61 -24.96 12.15
N GLY A 56 -3.64 -24.67 12.94
CA GLY A 56 -3.73 -25.03 14.36
C GLY A 56 -4.26 -23.93 15.29
N MET A 57 -4.63 -22.75 14.75
CA MET A 57 -5.15 -21.62 15.53
C MET A 57 -6.40 -21.92 16.40
N ASN A 58 -7.13 -23.01 16.10
CA ASN A 58 -8.32 -23.44 16.85
C ASN A 58 -8.08 -24.68 17.72
N VAL A 59 -6.82 -25.08 17.97
CA VAL A 59 -6.52 -26.27 18.79
C VAL A 59 -6.35 -25.84 20.27
N PRO A 60 -7.26 -26.25 21.18
CA PRO A 60 -7.13 -25.94 22.60
C PRO A 60 -5.82 -26.47 23.16
N GLY A 61 -5.08 -25.65 23.90
CA GLY A 61 -3.87 -26.06 24.63
C GLY A 61 -2.53 -25.90 23.89
N LYS A 62 -2.49 -25.33 22.68
CA LYS A 62 -1.22 -24.91 22.05
C LYS A 62 -0.95 -23.43 22.32
N PRO A 63 0.22 -23.06 22.87
CA PRO A 63 0.52 -21.68 23.21
C PRO A 63 0.46 -20.82 21.94
N GLY A 64 -0.35 -19.77 22.03
CA GLY A 64 -0.69 -18.88 20.94
C GLY A 64 0.54 -18.33 20.23
N ILE A 65 0.34 -18.09 18.94
CA ILE A 65 1.30 -17.48 18.03
C ILE A 65 2.06 -16.33 18.71
N GLN A 66 3.40 -16.40 18.68
CA GLN A 66 4.21 -15.23 18.97
C GLN A 66 4.03 -14.22 17.85
N LYS A 67 3.26 -13.17 18.15
CA LYS A 67 3.05 -12.05 17.23
C LYS A 67 4.19 -11.05 17.41
N LYS A 68 4.69 -10.53 16.29
CA LYS A 68 5.69 -9.45 16.29
C LYS A 68 5.18 -8.31 15.43
N ILE A 69 5.47 -7.09 15.86
CA ILE A 69 5.22 -5.88 15.09
C ILE A 69 6.55 -5.45 14.48
N THR A 70 6.56 -5.27 13.16
CA THR A 70 7.70 -4.70 12.43
C THR A 70 7.25 -3.40 11.76
N HIS A 71 8.08 -2.38 11.85
CA HIS A 71 7.92 -1.15 11.10
C HIS A 71 8.65 -1.27 9.77
N LEU A 72 7.97 -0.95 8.67
CA LEU A 72 8.52 -0.85 7.33
C LEU A 72 8.28 0.56 6.80
N SER A 73 9.32 1.16 6.24
CA SER A 73 9.27 2.49 5.64
C SER A 73 9.80 2.45 4.22
N SER A 74 9.20 3.19 3.31
CA SER A 74 9.72 3.39 1.96
C SER A 74 10.48 4.71 1.83
N PRO A 75 11.44 4.82 0.89
CA PRO A 75 11.92 6.11 0.43
C PRO A 75 10.75 6.96 -0.12
N ALA A 76 10.88 8.28 -0.02
CA ALA A 76 9.90 9.21 -0.56
C ALA A 76 10.04 9.35 -2.09
N VAL A 77 8.93 9.23 -2.79
CA VAL A 77 8.83 9.50 -4.23
C VAL A 77 8.28 10.92 -4.43
N ARG A 78 8.97 11.72 -5.25
CA ARG A 78 8.60 13.11 -5.53
C ARG A 78 7.93 13.23 -6.90
N PHE A 79 6.89 14.05 -7.00
CA PHE A 79 6.19 14.32 -8.25
C PHE A 79 5.56 15.72 -8.23
N GLN A 80 5.13 16.18 -9.41
CA GLN A 80 4.55 17.51 -9.57
C GLN A 80 3.10 17.40 -10.03
N VAL A 81 2.19 18.04 -9.31
CA VAL A 81 0.79 18.20 -9.72
C VAL A 81 0.69 19.52 -10.46
N ALA A 82 0.25 19.46 -11.72
CA ALA A 82 0.05 20.63 -12.57
C ALA A 82 -1.41 21.08 -12.54
N ARG A 83 -1.65 22.39 -12.72
CA ARG A 83 -3.02 22.91 -12.87
C ARG A 83 -3.59 22.41 -14.20
N ARG A 84 -4.89 22.08 -14.22
CA ARG A 84 -5.60 21.48 -15.37
C ARG A 84 -5.49 22.25 -16.71
N GLY A 85 -4.95 23.47 -16.73
CA GLY A 85 -4.69 24.28 -17.92
C GLY A 85 -3.22 24.36 -18.38
N SER A 86 -2.25 23.72 -17.71
CA SER A 86 -0.82 23.86 -18.02
C SER A 86 -0.15 22.62 -18.60
N PHE A 87 -0.91 21.61 -19.03
CA PHE A 87 -0.35 20.46 -19.75
C PHE A 87 0.08 20.87 -21.16
N LYS A 88 1.30 21.39 -21.33
CA LYS A 88 2.04 21.16 -22.57
C LYS A 88 2.41 19.68 -22.59
N ARG A 89 1.54 18.85 -23.20
CA ARG A 89 1.86 17.44 -23.50
C ARG A 89 3.22 17.41 -24.18
N THR A 90 4.19 16.70 -23.60
CA THR A 90 5.44 16.41 -24.29
C THR A 90 5.14 15.52 -25.49
N LEU A 91 5.94 15.63 -26.56
CA LEU A 91 5.72 14.90 -27.82
C LEU A 91 5.52 13.38 -27.62
N GLY A 92 6.24 12.78 -26.68
CA GLY A 92 6.11 11.36 -26.33
C GLY A 92 4.81 10.96 -25.60
N GLN A 93 4.09 11.91 -24.98
CA GLN A 93 2.76 11.67 -24.40
C GLN A 93 1.63 11.84 -25.43
N ARG A 94 1.85 12.61 -26.51
CA ARG A 94 0.90 12.68 -27.63
C ARG A 94 0.88 11.37 -28.43
N ALA A 95 2.05 10.77 -28.67
CA ALA A 95 2.16 9.53 -29.44
C ALA A 95 1.34 8.37 -28.83
N ARG A 96 1.40 8.19 -27.50
CA ARG A 96 0.65 7.13 -26.80
C ARG A 96 -0.87 7.35 -26.72
N SER A 97 -1.34 8.58 -26.90
CA SER A 97 -2.78 8.87 -26.93
C SER A 97 -3.39 8.49 -28.28
N LEU A 98 -2.61 8.61 -29.37
CA LEU A 98 -3.02 8.24 -30.72
C LEU A 98 -3.04 6.72 -30.92
N GLU A 99 -2.17 5.99 -30.22
CA GLU A 99 -2.11 4.52 -30.29
C GLU A 99 -3.29 3.81 -29.61
N ARG A 100 -4.04 4.53 -28.77
CA ARG A 100 -5.23 3.99 -28.06
C ARG A 100 -6.56 4.32 -28.73
N GLU A 101 -6.54 5.01 -29.87
CA GLU A 101 -7.74 5.45 -30.59
C GLU A 101 -7.99 4.66 -31.89
N ASN A 102 -7.30 3.52 -32.07
CA ASN A 102 -7.57 2.53 -33.12
C ASN A 102 -8.04 1.20 -32.53
#